data_AF-A0A3D3Z9U7-F1
#
_entry.id   AF-A0A3D3Z9U7-F1
#
_cell.length_a   1.000
_cell.length_b   1.000
_cell.length_c   1.000
_cell.angle_alpha   90.00
_cell.angle_beta   90.00
_cell.angle_gamma   90.00
#
_symmetry.space_group_name_H-M   'P 1'
#
loop_
_entity.id
_entity.type
_entity.pdbx_description
1 polymer ?
#
loop_
_entity_poly.entity_id
_entity_poly.type
_entity_poly.pdbx_seq_one_letter_code
_entity_poly.pdbx_strand_id
1 'polypeptide(L)'
;MSALPAQEILAEMSENRCVIVAEEVCTGSGIREALAWELRKLCPDCRVDGVDLGTDFVTHGSTKELYRHYGLDGESIANYTQGVLS
;
A
#
# COMPACT_ATOMS: atom_id res chain seq x y z
N MET A 1 2.90 21.16 1.50
CA MET A 1 2.55 19.73 1.46
C MET A 1 1.11 19.63 0.99
N SER A 2 0.84 18.90 -0.09
CA SER A 2 -0.54 18.55 -0.46
C SER A 2 -1.09 17.60 0.61
N ALA A 3 -2.34 17.81 1.03
CA ALA A 3 -3.00 16.91 1.96
C ALA A 3 -3.21 15.53 1.32
N LEU A 4 -3.08 14.46 2.11
CA LEU A 4 -3.40 13.11 1.66
C LEU A 4 -4.92 12.95 1.54
N PRO A 5 -5.42 12.26 0.50
CA PRO A 5 -6.86 12.21 0.17
C PRO A 5 -7.62 11.18 1.04
N ALA A 6 -7.51 11.31 2.36
CA ALA A 6 -8.09 10.36 3.31
C ALA A 6 -9.63 10.33 3.26
N GLN A 7 -10.26 11.46 2.95
CA GLN A 7 -11.72 11.57 2.85
C GLN A 7 -12.24 10.88 1.60
N GLU A 8 -11.57 11.08 0.46
CA GLU A 8 -11.91 10.46 -0.81
C GLU A 8 -11.70 8.94 -0.74
N ILE A 9 -10.61 8.48 -0.12
CA ILE A 9 -10.37 7.05 0.09
C ILE A 9 -11.45 6.46 1.00
N LEU A 10 -11.86 7.16 2.06
CA LEU A 10 -12.90 6.69 2.96
C LEU A 10 -14.27 6.56 2.25
N ALA A 11 -14.57 7.45 1.30
CA ALA A 11 -15.81 7.40 0.53
C ALA A 11 -15.92 6.15 -0.36
N GLU A 12 -14.78 5.66 -0.87
CA GLU A 12 -14.70 4.46 -1.72
C GLU A 12 -14.38 3.17 -0.91
N MET A 13 -14.22 3.29 0.41
CA MET A 13 -13.78 2.19 1.26
C MET A 13 -14.85 1.11 1.38
N SER A 14 -14.45 -0.15 1.18
CA SER A 14 -15.34 -1.30 1.39
C SER A 14 -15.73 -1.48 2.86
N GLU A 15 -16.78 -2.26 3.11
CA GLU A 15 -17.26 -2.59 4.46
C GLU A 15 -16.18 -3.25 5.35
N ASN A 16 -15.19 -3.92 4.75
CA ASN A 16 -14.07 -4.54 5.45
C ASN A 16 -13.06 -3.52 5.99
N ARG A 17 -13.22 -2.23 5.66
CA ARG A 17 -12.40 -1.11 6.17
C ARG A 17 -10.91 -1.35 6.02
N CYS A 18 -10.51 -1.95 4.92
CA CYS A 18 -9.12 -2.27 4.61
C CYS A 18 -8.66 -1.50 3.36
N VAL A 19 -7.49 -0.87 3.46
CA VAL A 19 -6.80 -0.19 2.37
C VAL A 19 -5.44 -0.84 2.20
N ILE A 20 -5.06 -1.15 0.96
CA ILE A 20 -3.74 -1.65 0.61
C ILE A 20 -3.03 -0.58 -0.19
N VAL A 21 -1.83 -0.21 0.23
CA VAL A 21 -0.98 0.77 -0.45
C VAL A 21 0.19 0.04 -1.11
N ALA A 22 0.29 0.12 -2.44
CA ALA A 22 1.42 -0.40 -3.19
C ALA A 22 2.33 0.77 -3.59
N GLU A 23 3.60 0.74 -3.17
CA GLU A 23 4.53 1.87 -3.31
C GLU A 23 5.87 1.42 -3.89
N GLU A 24 6.39 2.10 -4.92
CA GLU A 24 7.75 1.87 -5.44
C GLU A 24 8.78 2.68 -4.62
N VAL A 25 8.91 2.35 -3.34
CA VAL A 25 9.78 3.02 -2.36
C VAL A 25 10.37 2.01 -1.39
N CYS A 26 11.41 2.37 -0.63
CA CYS A 26 11.90 1.48 0.43
C CYS A 26 10.96 1.53 1.65
N THR A 27 10.95 0.44 2.42
CA THR A 27 10.12 0.33 3.63
C THR A 27 10.32 1.52 4.56
N GLY A 28 9.21 2.15 4.97
CA GLY A 28 9.22 3.28 5.90
C GLY A 28 9.56 4.65 5.28
N SER A 29 9.75 4.73 3.95
CA SER A 29 10.00 6.01 3.25
C SER A 29 8.81 6.56 2.47
N GLY A 30 7.76 5.74 2.30
CA GLY A 30 6.55 6.06 1.55
C GLY A 30 5.52 6.91 2.27
N ILE A 31 4.34 7.01 1.67
CA ILE A 31 3.19 7.74 2.23
C ILE A 31 2.29 6.84 3.06
N ARG A 32 2.41 5.51 2.97
CA ARG A 32 1.53 4.53 3.63
C ARG A 32 1.31 4.84 5.11
N GLU A 33 2.38 5.14 5.85
CA GLU A 33 2.27 5.47 7.27
C GLU A 33 1.47 6.77 7.49
N ALA A 34 1.87 7.86 6.83
CA ALA A 34 1.17 9.13 6.93
C ALA A 34 -0.31 9.02 6.54
N LEU A 35 -0.61 8.25 5.49
CA LEU A 35 -1.98 7.96 5.05
C LEU A 35 -2.76 7.17 6.11
N ALA A 36 -2.14 6.14 6.70
CA ALA A 36 -2.74 5.38 7.79
C ALA A 36 -3.09 6.27 8.99
N TRP A 37 -2.22 7.23 9.32
CA TRP A 37 -2.50 8.22 10.37
C TRP A 37 -3.72 9.09 10.04
N GLU A 38 -3.82 9.62 8.82
CA GLU A 38 -4.97 10.44 8.42
C GLU A 38 -6.28 9.62 8.37
N LEU A 39 -6.23 8.40 7.81
CA LEU A 39 -7.39 7.51 7.76
C LEU A 39 -7.88 7.13 9.16
N ARG A 40 -6.96 6.85 10.10
CA ARG A 40 -7.33 6.45 11.47
C ARG A 40 -8.01 7.57 12.26
N LYS A 41 -7.73 8.84 11.95
CA LYS A 41 -8.45 9.98 12.57
C LYS A 41 -9.93 10.00 12.17
N LEU A 42 -10.26 9.55 10.96
CA LEU A 42 -11.61 9.57 10.39
C LEU A 42 -12.35 8.23 10.59
N CYS A 43 -11.62 7.11 10.56
CA CYS A 43 -12.11 5.75 10.70
C CYS A 43 -11.15 4.95 11.61
N PRO A 44 -11.38 4.92 12.93
CA PRO A 44 -10.45 4.32 13.89
C PRO A 44 -10.18 2.82 13.68
N ASP A 45 -11.13 2.10 13.08
CA ASP A 45 -11.05 0.67 12.80
C ASP A 45 -10.44 0.37 11.41
N CYS A 46 -10.04 1.41 10.67
CA CYS A 46 -9.42 1.24 9.36
C CYS A 46 -8.08 0.49 9.49
N ARG A 47 -7.95 -0.59 8.72
CA ARG A 47 -6.70 -1.33 8.55
C ARG A 47 -6.00 -0.84 7.29
N VAL A 48 -4.76 -0.38 7.43
CA VAL A 48 -3.91 -0.03 6.30
C VAL A 48 -2.75 -1.00 6.22
N ASP A 49 -2.66 -1.70 5.11
CA ASP A 49 -1.60 -2.64 4.77
C ASP A 49 -0.86 -2.14 3.52
N GLY A 50 0.24 -2.78 3.14
CA GLY A 50 0.91 -2.42 1.91
C GLY A 50 2.12 -3.26 1.53
N VAL A 51 2.54 -3.05 0.30
CA VAL A 51 3.70 -3.67 -0.33
C VAL A 51 4.64 -2.58 -0.83
N ASP A 52 5.93 -2.76 -0.59
CA ASP A 52 6.99 -1.84 -0.97
C ASP A 52 8.25 -2.61 -1.40
N LEU A 53 9.35 -1.90 -1.72
CA LEU A 53 10.58 -2.51 -2.24
C LEU A 53 11.45 -3.16 -1.16
N GLY A 54 11.01 -3.19 0.10
CA GLY A 54 11.78 -3.71 1.22
C GLY A 54 12.82 -2.73 1.75
N THR A 55 13.69 -3.24 2.63
CA THR A 55 14.71 -2.45 3.34
C THR A 55 16.07 -2.39 2.62
N ASP A 56 16.26 -3.24 1.62
CA ASP A 56 17.55 -3.42 0.94
C ASP A 56 17.64 -2.59 -0.34
N PHE A 57 18.86 -2.51 -0.91
CA PHE A 57 19.05 -1.92 -2.22
C PHE A 57 18.32 -2.72 -3.31
N VAL A 58 17.65 -1.99 -4.20
CA VAL A 58 17.00 -2.58 -5.38
C VAL A 58 18.06 -3.14 -6.33
N THR A 59 17.91 -4.41 -6.69
CA THR A 59 18.78 -5.09 -7.65
C THR A 59 18.62 -4.54 -9.06
N HIS A 60 19.61 -4.79 -9.94
CA HIS A 60 19.47 -4.50 -11.36
C HIS A 60 18.48 -5.48 -12.03
N GLY A 61 17.86 -5.06 -13.12
CA GLY A 61 16.90 -5.87 -13.87
C GLY A 61 15.96 -5.00 -14.69
N SER A 62 15.11 -5.60 -15.50
CA SER A 62 14.03 -4.84 -16.14
C SER A 62 12.95 -4.48 -15.11
N THR A 63 12.26 -3.35 -15.31
CA THR A 63 11.16 -2.92 -14.42
C THR A 63 10.12 -4.03 -14.23
N LYS A 64 9.80 -4.79 -15.29
CA LYS A 64 8.83 -5.90 -15.20
C LYS A 64 9.31 -7.00 -14.26
N GLU A 65 10.57 -7.40 -14.35
CA GLU A 65 11.15 -8.41 -13.47
C GLU A 65 11.24 -7.91 -12.03
N LEU A 66 11.62 -6.64 -11.84
CA LEU A 66 11.72 -6.02 -10.53
C LEU A 66 10.33 -5.92 -9.87
N TYR A 67 9.30 -5.46 -10.59
CA TYR A 67 7.94 -5.42 -10.05
C TYR A 67 7.45 -6.80 -9.66
N ARG A 68 7.76 -7.82 -10.45
CA ARG A 68 7.45 -9.20 -10.08
C ARG A 68 8.21 -9.67 -8.84
N HIS A 69 9.49 -9.31 -8.73
CA HIS A 69 10.33 -9.69 -7.61
C HIS A 69 9.87 -9.07 -6.28
N TYR A 70 9.48 -7.80 -6.29
CA TYR A 70 9.00 -7.08 -5.09
C TYR A 70 7.47 -7.18 -4.88
N GLY A 71 6.74 -7.86 -5.76
CA GLY A 71 5.30 -8.04 -5.64
C GLY A 71 4.46 -6.81 -6.00
N LEU A 72 5.01 -5.89 -6.78
CA LEU A 72 4.34 -4.68 -7.29
C LEU A 72 3.68 -4.89 -8.67
N ASP A 73 3.81 -6.07 -9.25
CA ASP A 73 3.03 -6.42 -10.44
C ASP A 73 1.57 -6.76 -10.09
N GLY A 74 0.68 -6.67 -11.08
CA GLY A 74 -0.76 -6.83 -10.86
C GLY A 74 -1.18 -8.21 -10.33
N GLU A 75 -0.50 -9.29 -10.71
CA GLU A 75 -0.80 -10.64 -10.21
C GLU A 75 -0.42 -10.75 -8.73
N SER A 76 0.77 -10.25 -8.38
CA SER A 76 1.25 -10.25 -6.99
C SER A 76 0.39 -9.38 -6.08
N ILE A 77 -0.02 -8.18 -6.52
CA ILE A 77 -0.92 -7.30 -5.74
C ILE A 77 -2.28 -7.96 -5.52
N ALA A 78 -2.84 -8.62 -6.54
CA ALA A 78 -4.10 -9.34 -6.41
C ALA A 78 -4.00 -10.49 -5.39
N ASN A 79 -2.92 -11.27 -5.44
CA ASN A 79 -2.66 -12.35 -4.49
C ASN A 79 -2.44 -11.83 -3.06
N TYR A 80 -1.68 -10.74 -2.90
CA TYR A 80 -1.51 -10.07 -1.61
C TYR A 80 -2.85 -9.64 -1.03
N THR A 81 -3.69 -9.02 -1.85
CA THR A 81 -5.02 -8.55 -1.45
C THR A 81 -5.91 -9.70 -0.97
N GLN A 82 -5.87 -10.86 -1.62
CA GLN A 82 -6.62 -12.03 -1.17
C GLN A 82 -6.18 -12.51 0.23
N GLY A 83 -4.88 -12.47 0.54
CA GLY A 83 -4.36 -12.85 1.86
C GLY A 83 -4.65 -11.84 2.97
N VAL A 84 -4.81 -10.55 2.64
CA VAL A 84 -5.17 -9.51 3.63
C VAL A 84 -6.67 -9.50 3.94
N LEU A 85 -7.51 -9.85 2.95
CA LEU A 85 -8.96 -9.88 3.06
C LEU A 85 -9.53 -11.18 3.66
N SER A 86 -8.73 -12.25 3.72
CA SER A 86 -9.09 -13.50 4.41
C SER A 86 -9.02 -13.38 5.92
#